data_AF-A0A2E9YDG1-F1
#
_entry.id   AF-A0A2E9YDG1-F1
#
_cell.length_a   1.000
_cell.length_b   1.000
_cell.length_c   1.000
_cell.angle_alpha   90.00
_cell.angle_beta   90.00
_cell.angle_gamma   90.00
#
_symmetry.space_group_name_H-M   'P 1'
#
loop_
_entity.id
_entity.type
_entity.pdbx_description
1 polymer ?
#
loop_
_entity_poly.entity_id
_entity_poly.type
_entity_poly.pdbx_seq_one_letter_code
_entity_poly.pdbx_strand_id
1 'polypeptide(L)'
;MNNNLYSSALTCFFVLFTALGFAQSDAIQPDFLNIHITQTTSRVELSQMQKDMSAYNIGFRYDLIQWSNDELQSIRFAVRLPDGTMRRNVYEAIDSETDIWIRLEGEGAERIFCAGSQCE
;
A
#
# COMPACT_ATOMS: atom_id res chain seq x y z
N MET A 1 -12.44 68.90 32.12
CA MET A 1 -13.91 68.92 31.97
C MET A 1 -14.29 67.87 30.95
N ASN A 2 -15.24 67.03 31.37
CA ASN A 2 -15.82 65.84 30.74
C ASN A 2 -15.98 65.90 29.21
N ASN A 3 -15.70 64.79 28.53
CA ASN A 3 -16.79 63.88 28.15
C ASN A 3 -16.28 62.49 27.80
N ASN A 4 -16.90 61.52 28.47
CA ASN A 4 -16.79 60.09 28.31
C ASN A 4 -17.43 59.64 26.97
N LEU A 5 -17.05 58.47 26.46
CA LEU A 5 -17.92 57.26 26.33
C LEU A 5 -17.67 56.39 25.08
N TYR A 6 -17.56 55.08 25.37
CA TYR A 6 -17.94 53.88 24.59
C TYR A 6 -17.12 53.55 23.32
N SER A 7 -16.32 52.47 23.35
CA SER A 7 -16.71 51.05 23.21
C SER A 7 -16.77 50.63 21.75
N SER A 8 -15.92 49.68 21.36
CA SER A 8 -16.31 48.38 20.79
C SER A 8 -15.09 47.70 20.14
N ALA A 9 -14.77 46.51 20.64
CA ALA A 9 -13.85 45.58 20.01
C ALA A 9 -14.37 45.16 18.62
N LEU A 10 -13.47 45.03 17.63
CA LEU A 10 -13.77 44.25 16.42
C LEU A 10 -12.56 43.40 16.06
N THR A 11 -12.51 42.22 16.67
CA THR A 11 -11.70 41.08 16.25
C THR A 11 -12.34 40.51 14.98
N CYS A 12 -11.70 40.65 13.82
CA CYS A 12 -12.08 39.90 12.62
C CYS A 12 -11.04 38.79 12.41
N PHE A 13 -11.31 37.66 13.04
CA PHE A 13 -10.66 36.38 12.80
C PHE A 13 -11.27 35.81 11.50
N PHE A 14 -10.52 35.78 10.40
CA PHE A 14 -10.93 35.08 9.18
C PHE A 14 -9.97 33.92 8.96
N VAL A 15 -10.28 32.78 9.57
CA VAL A 15 -9.65 31.51 9.22
C VAL A 15 -10.40 30.96 8.02
N LEU A 16 -9.83 31.16 6.83
CA LEU A 16 -10.27 30.45 5.64
C LEU A 16 -9.70 29.03 5.71
N PHE A 17 -10.39 28.12 6.40
CA PHE A 17 -10.19 26.69 6.19
C PHE A 17 -10.78 26.34 4.83
N THR A 18 -9.96 26.40 3.78
CA THR A 18 -10.28 25.73 2.52
C THR A 18 -10.23 24.23 2.79
N ALA A 19 -11.39 23.64 3.04
CA ALA A 19 -11.58 22.20 3.00
C ALA A 19 -11.30 21.74 1.56
N LEU A 20 -10.06 21.35 1.30
CA LEU A 20 -9.71 20.55 0.14
C LEU A 20 -10.36 19.18 0.36
N GLY A 21 -11.59 19.02 -0.13
CA GLY A 21 -12.15 17.70 -0.35
C GLY A 21 -11.27 17.00 -1.38
N PHE A 22 -10.39 16.11 -0.91
CA PHE A 22 -9.70 15.19 -1.79
C PHE A 22 -10.79 14.32 -2.42
N ALA A 23 -11.11 14.58 -3.69
CA ALA A 23 -11.76 13.59 -4.52
C ALA A 23 -10.81 12.40 -4.59
N GLN A 24 -11.03 11.40 -3.73
CA GLN A 24 -10.40 10.10 -3.89
C GLN A 24 -10.93 9.57 -5.21
N SER A 25 -10.10 9.59 -6.26
CA SER A 25 -10.39 8.79 -7.43
C SER A 25 -10.56 7.37 -6.92
N ASP A 26 -11.75 6.77 -7.11
CA ASP A 26 -11.98 5.38 -6.75
C ASP A 26 -10.98 4.54 -7.55
N ALA A 27 -9.87 4.20 -6.89
CA ALA A 27 -8.91 3.29 -7.46
C ALA A 27 -9.66 1.95 -7.57
N ILE A 28 -9.79 1.46 -8.80
CA ILE A 28 -10.36 0.14 -9.08
C ILE A 28 -9.39 -0.88 -8.48
N GLN A 29 -9.63 -1.23 -7.22
CA GLN A 29 -8.90 -2.24 -6.49
C GLN A 29 -9.72 -3.54 -6.58
N PRO A 30 -9.11 -4.68 -6.94
CA PRO A 30 -9.84 -5.91 -7.11
C PRO A 30 -10.38 -6.40 -5.76
N ASP A 31 -11.56 -7.02 -5.80
CA ASP A 31 -12.20 -7.64 -4.62
C ASP A 31 -11.47 -8.93 -4.21
N PHE A 32 -10.69 -9.49 -5.14
CA PHE A 32 -9.85 -10.66 -4.92
C PHE A 32 -8.51 -10.54 -5.65
N LEU A 33 -7.41 -10.70 -4.91
CA LEU A 33 -6.07 -10.91 -5.43
C LEU A 33 -5.44 -12.04 -4.63
N ASN A 34 -4.90 -13.05 -5.30
CA ASN A 34 -4.13 -14.10 -4.64
C ASN A 34 -2.89 -14.42 -5.46
N ILE A 35 -1.72 -14.02 -4.96
CA ILE A 35 -0.43 -14.21 -5.61
C ILE A 35 0.49 -14.95 -4.65
N HIS A 36 1.25 -15.89 -5.23
CA HIS A 36 2.23 -16.68 -4.52
C HIS A 36 3.62 -16.38 -5.05
N ILE A 37 4.57 -16.21 -4.13
CA ILE A 37 5.99 -16.13 -4.44
C ILE A 37 6.67 -17.30 -3.73
N THR A 38 7.25 -18.18 -4.52
CA THR A 38 7.91 -19.42 -4.11
C THR A 38 9.35 -19.45 -4.63
N GLN A 39 10.12 -20.47 -4.25
CA GLN A 39 11.48 -20.70 -4.77
C GLN A 39 11.54 -20.77 -6.31
N THR A 40 10.48 -21.24 -6.97
CA THR A 40 10.44 -21.38 -8.42
C THR A 40 9.95 -20.13 -9.15
N THR A 41 9.54 -19.09 -8.41
CA THR A 41 9.10 -17.82 -9.01
C THR A 41 10.24 -17.17 -9.76
N SER A 42 10.05 -16.94 -11.05
CA SER A 42 11.06 -16.38 -11.94
C SER A 42 11.10 -14.85 -11.93
N ARG A 43 12.18 -14.29 -12.48
CA ARG A 43 12.33 -12.84 -12.70
C ARG A 43 11.21 -12.26 -13.58
N VAL A 44 10.79 -13.01 -14.59
CA VAL A 44 9.73 -12.58 -15.52
C VAL A 44 8.39 -12.51 -14.79
N GLU A 45 8.08 -13.51 -13.96
CA GLU A 45 6.87 -13.53 -13.14
C GLU A 45 6.85 -12.37 -12.13
N LEU A 46 7.95 -12.11 -11.41
CA LEU A 46 8.00 -10.94 -10.51
C LEU A 46 7.77 -9.62 -11.26
N SER A 47 8.35 -9.46 -12.46
CA SER A 47 8.09 -8.28 -13.28
C SER A 47 6.65 -8.20 -13.76
N GLN A 48 6.02 -9.34 -14.07
CA GLN A 48 4.64 -9.38 -14.52
C GLN A 48 3.69 -9.05 -13.37
N MET A 49 3.90 -9.62 -12.18
CA MET A 49 3.18 -9.28 -10.95
C MET A 49 3.23 -7.77 -10.67
N GLN A 50 4.39 -7.13 -10.84
CA GLN A 50 4.51 -5.68 -10.66
C GLN A 50 3.63 -4.90 -11.65
N LYS A 51 3.58 -5.32 -12.91
CA LYS A 51 2.73 -4.67 -13.93
C LYS A 51 1.25 -4.89 -13.63
N ASP A 52 0.87 -6.12 -13.32
CA ASP A 52 -0.53 -6.49 -13.06
C ASP A 52 -1.09 -5.76 -11.84
N MET A 53 -0.33 -5.72 -10.73
CA MET A 53 -0.74 -4.96 -9.55
C MET A 53 -0.82 -3.45 -9.84
N SER A 54 0.08 -2.90 -10.66
CA SER A 54 0.04 -1.49 -11.01
C SER A 54 -1.21 -1.09 -11.79
N ALA A 55 -1.81 -2.02 -12.55
CA ALA A 55 -3.07 -1.78 -13.26
C ALA A 55 -4.25 -1.52 -12.30
N TYR A 56 -4.13 -1.97 -11.05
CA TYR A 56 -5.10 -1.75 -9.97
C TYR A 56 -4.66 -0.65 -8.98
N ASN A 57 -3.66 0.16 -9.34
CA ASN A 57 -3.00 1.13 -8.44
C ASN A 57 -2.40 0.49 -7.17
N ILE A 58 -2.12 -0.82 -7.19
CA ILE A 58 -1.40 -1.51 -6.13
C ILE A 58 0.10 -1.43 -6.44
N GLY A 59 0.85 -0.81 -5.54
CA GLY A 59 2.29 -0.70 -5.65
C GLY A 59 2.97 -1.96 -5.14
N PHE A 60 3.43 -2.82 -6.05
CA PHE A 60 4.38 -3.89 -5.73
C PHE A 60 5.80 -3.43 -6.09
N ARG A 61 6.70 -3.46 -5.12
CA ARG A 61 8.12 -3.14 -5.29
C ARG A 61 8.93 -4.23 -4.65
N TYR A 62 10.00 -4.65 -5.32
CA TYR A 62 10.94 -5.62 -4.79
C TYR A 62 12.37 -5.20 -5.07
N ASP A 63 13.28 -5.58 -4.18
CA ASP A 63 14.71 -5.35 -4.28
C ASP A 63 15.47 -6.41 -3.45
N LEU A 64 16.80 -6.29 -3.39
CA LEU A 64 17.68 -7.23 -2.69
C LEU A 64 17.39 -8.70 -3.01
N ILE A 65 17.20 -9.01 -4.30
CA ILE A 65 16.92 -10.37 -4.74
C ILE A 65 18.22 -11.13 -4.94
N GLN A 66 18.29 -12.34 -4.42
CA GLN A 66 19.32 -13.31 -4.78
C GLN A 66 18.72 -14.50 -5.53
N TRP A 67 19.47 -14.95 -6.54
CA TRP A 67 19.14 -16.10 -7.36
C TRP A 67 20.30 -17.09 -7.29
N SER A 68 19.99 -18.39 -7.29
CA SER A 68 20.96 -19.46 -7.44
C SER A 68 20.35 -20.54 -8.31
N ASN A 69 21.05 -21.01 -9.35
CA ASN A 69 20.52 -22.01 -10.30
C ASN A 69 19.11 -21.66 -10.84
N ASP A 70 18.86 -20.38 -11.13
CA ASP A 70 17.56 -19.83 -11.54
C ASP A 70 16.41 -19.94 -10.52
N GLU A 71 16.69 -20.37 -9.30
CA GLU A 71 15.77 -20.39 -8.17
C GLU A 71 15.91 -19.12 -7.31
N LEU A 72 14.78 -18.65 -6.80
CA LEU A 72 14.69 -17.52 -5.88
C LEU A 72 15.18 -17.94 -4.48
N GLN A 73 16.23 -17.28 -3.99
CA GLN A 73 16.85 -17.60 -2.70
C GLN A 73 16.53 -16.57 -1.61
N SER A 74 16.34 -15.32 -2.01
CA SER A 74 15.92 -14.24 -1.10
C SER A 74 15.24 -13.13 -1.87
N ILE A 75 14.36 -12.40 -1.19
CA ILE A 75 13.68 -11.23 -1.73
C ILE A 75 13.26 -10.30 -0.59
N ARG A 76 13.40 -9.01 -0.82
CA ARG A 76 12.70 -7.99 -0.06
C ARG A 76 11.64 -7.37 -0.94
N PHE A 77 10.43 -7.20 -0.39
CA PHE A 77 9.36 -6.56 -1.13
C PHE A 77 8.46 -5.72 -0.23
N ALA A 78 7.73 -4.82 -0.89
CA ALA A 78 6.68 -4.03 -0.30
C ALA A 78 5.45 -4.02 -1.21
N VAL A 79 4.28 -4.18 -0.60
CA VAL A 79 2.98 -4.02 -1.26
C VAL A 79 2.29 -2.82 -0.64
N ARG A 80 1.88 -1.85 -1.47
CA ARG A 80 1.14 -0.65 -1.08
C ARG A 80 -0.21 -0.63 -1.77
N LEU A 81 -1.28 -0.52 -1.00
CA LEU A 81 -2.64 -0.35 -1.50
C LEU A 81 -2.95 1.12 -1.81
N PRO A 82 -4.01 1.41 -2.60
CA PRO A 82 -4.39 2.77 -2.97
C PRO A 82 -4.72 3.67 -1.77
N ASP A 83 -5.28 3.10 -0.70
CA ASP A 83 -5.57 3.77 0.57
C ASP A 83 -4.31 4.17 1.37
N GLY A 84 -3.12 3.74 0.91
CA GLY A 84 -1.85 3.96 1.58
C GLY A 84 -1.40 2.83 2.51
N THR A 85 -2.26 1.84 2.77
CA THR A 85 -1.91 0.66 3.57
C THR A 85 -0.72 -0.05 2.95
N MET A 86 0.27 -0.41 3.77
CA MET A 86 1.55 -0.95 3.30
C MET A 86 1.99 -2.15 4.13
N ARG A 87 2.47 -3.19 3.44
CA ARG A 87 3.16 -4.33 4.05
C ARG A 87 4.56 -4.43 3.46
N ARG A 88 5.55 -4.70 4.31
CA ARG A 88 6.94 -4.89 3.93
C ARG A 88 7.41 -6.22 4.46
N ASN A 89 8.07 -7.00 3.63
CA ASN A 89 8.58 -8.30 4.01
C ASN A 89 10.02 -8.45 3.51
N VAL A 90 10.79 -9.18 4.30
CA VAL A 90 12.17 -9.56 3.98
C VAL A 90 12.27 -11.06 4.20
N TYR A 91 12.61 -11.78 3.15
CA TYR A 91 12.91 -13.21 3.19
C TYR A 91 14.38 -13.38 2.86
N GLU A 92 15.18 -13.65 3.90
CA GLU A 92 16.63 -13.84 3.77
C GLU A 92 17.00 -15.24 3.26
N ALA A 93 16.07 -16.21 3.40
CA ALA A 93 16.17 -17.56 2.86
C ALA A 93 14.80 -18.01 2.35
N ILE A 94 14.78 -18.62 1.17
CA ILE A 94 13.62 -19.22 0.52
C ILE A 94 14.02 -20.63 0.10
N ASP A 95 13.27 -21.61 0.57
CA ASP A 95 13.41 -23.03 0.25
C ASP A 95 12.15 -23.57 -0.45
N SER A 96 12.14 -24.88 -0.71
CA SER A 96 11.03 -25.56 -1.37
C SER A 96 9.72 -25.56 -0.59
N GLU A 97 9.75 -25.26 0.72
CA GLU A 97 8.56 -25.19 1.57
C GLU A 97 8.06 -23.75 1.75
N THR A 98 8.84 -22.77 1.29
CA THR A 98 8.50 -21.36 1.43
C THR A 98 7.45 -20.96 0.40
N ASP A 99 6.25 -20.63 0.90
CA ASP A 99 5.17 -20.00 0.13
C ASP A 99 4.81 -18.64 0.73
N ILE A 100 5.02 -17.58 -0.06
CA ILE A 100 4.76 -16.20 0.34
C ILE A 100 3.50 -15.74 -0.38
N TRP A 101 2.48 -15.39 0.39
CA TRP A 101 1.20 -14.98 -0.15
C TRP A 101 1.12 -13.46 -0.22
N ILE A 102 0.47 -12.94 -1.26
CA ILE A 102 -0.06 -11.58 -1.34
C ILE A 102 -1.55 -11.71 -1.63
N ARG A 103 -2.35 -11.54 -0.58
CA ARG A 103 -3.78 -11.79 -0.58
C ARG A 103 -4.56 -10.52 -0.29
N LEU A 104 -5.50 -10.21 -1.17
CA LEU A 104 -6.57 -9.26 -0.94
C LEU A 104 -7.89 -9.98 -1.09
N GLU A 105 -8.80 -9.79 -0.14
CA GLU A 105 -10.13 -10.36 -0.18
C GLU A 105 -11.14 -9.37 0.39
N GLY A 106 -12.28 -9.24 -0.26
CA GLY A 106 -13.35 -8.35 0.15
C GLY A 106 -13.18 -6.90 -0.32
N GLU A 107 -14.09 -6.07 0.15
CA GLU A 107 -14.34 -4.73 -0.38
C GLU A 107 -14.43 -3.68 0.72
N GLY A 108 -14.05 -2.44 0.38
CA GLY A 108 -14.20 -1.28 1.26
C GLY A 108 -13.57 -1.49 2.64
N ALA A 109 -14.37 -1.29 3.69
CA ALA A 109 -13.94 -1.40 5.08
C ALA A 109 -13.72 -2.84 5.55
N GLU A 110 -14.34 -3.82 4.90
CA GLU A 110 -14.23 -5.25 5.24
C GLU A 110 -13.05 -5.94 4.51
N ARG A 111 -12.26 -5.16 3.74
CA ARG A 111 -11.15 -5.68 2.96
C ARG A 111 -10.06 -6.24 3.87
N ILE A 112 -9.74 -7.52 3.65
CA ILE A 112 -8.61 -8.20 4.24
C ILE A 112 -7.40 -8.03 3.32
N PHE A 113 -6.28 -7.58 3.88
CA PHE A 113 -5.01 -7.48 3.17
C PHE A 113 -3.89 -8.15 3.99
N CYS A 114 -3.34 -9.21 3.41
CA CYS A 114 -2.22 -9.97 3.96
C CYS A 114 -1.10 -10.07 2.93
N ALA A 115 0.15 -9.93 3.38
CA ALA A 115 1.32 -10.18 2.56
C ALA A 115 2.41 -10.82 3.43
N GLY A 116 2.77 -12.06 3.13
CA GLY A 116 3.71 -12.86 3.93
C GLY A 116 3.35 -14.35 3.90
N SER A 117 4.11 -15.17 4.62
CA SER A 117 3.96 -16.63 4.68
C SER A 117 2.94 -17.08 5.73
N GLN A 118 2.52 -16.18 6.62
CA GLN A 118 1.50 -16.42 7.66
C GLN A 118 0.08 -16.08 7.16
N CYS A 119 -0.11 -16.05 5.83
CA CYS A 119 -1.29 -15.54 5.15
C CYS A 119 -2.09 -16.63 4.42
N GLU A 120 -1.74 -17.89 4.66
CA GLU A 120 -2.49 -19.08 4.23
C GLU A 120 -3.96 -19.06 4.71
#